data_AF-A0A3Q9HQU5-F1
#
_entry.id   AF-A0A3Q9HQU5-F1
#
_cell.length_a   1.000
_cell.length_b   1.000
_cell.length_c   1.000
_cell.angle_alpha   90.00
_cell.angle_beta   90.00
_cell.angle_gamma   90.00
#
_symmetry.space_group_name_H-M   'P 1'
#
loop_
_entity.id
_entity.type
_entity.pdbx_description
1 polymer ?
#
loop_
_entity_poly.entity_id
_entity_poly.type
_entity_poly.pdbx_seq_one_letter_code
_entity_poly.pdbx_strand_id
1 'polypeptide(L)'
;MIKAKDNKIYQKFLYLIIQSKNFLKLAESKVFGTKMPRTSWEILKNYKFLLPPLPEQQCIAQILTQIDKTIEKEQKYKEKLKRLKQSLMEDLLTGKIRVNHLIKEGVEDV
;
A
#
# COMPACT_ATOMS: atom_id res chain seq x y z
N MET A 1 11.04 14.68 2.37
CA MET A 1 11.41 13.31 2.81
C MET A 1 12.42 13.41 3.94
N ILE A 2 12.18 12.72 5.05
CA ILE A 2 13.15 12.62 6.15
C ILE A 2 14.35 11.80 5.66
N LYS A 3 15.55 12.35 5.78
CA LYS A 3 16.80 11.71 5.33
C LYS A 3 17.68 11.44 6.53
N ALA A 4 18.37 10.30 6.51
CA ALA A 4 19.44 10.04 7.47
C ALA A 4 20.60 11.00 7.21
N LYS A 5 21.18 11.57 8.28
CA LYS A 5 22.38 12.42 8.18
C LYS A 5 23.64 11.60 7.93
N ASP A 6 23.66 10.36 8.44
CA ASP A 6 24.81 9.46 8.38
C ASP A 6 24.54 8.25 7.47
N ASN A 7 25.59 7.72 6.84
CA ASN A 7 25.55 6.50 6.02
C ASN A 7 25.32 5.20 6.82
N LYS A 8 25.06 5.30 8.13
CA LYS A 8 24.79 4.14 9.01
C LYS A 8 23.37 3.61 8.88
N ILE A 9 22.46 4.38 8.28
CA ILE A 9 21.04 4.04 8.19
C ILE A 9 20.65 3.90 6.72
N TYR A 10 20.11 2.74 6.37
CA TYR A 10 19.54 2.51 5.05
C TYR A 10 18.24 3.31 4.89
N GLN A 11 18.14 4.14 3.85
CA GLN A 11 17.04 5.08 3.68
C GLN A 11 15.65 4.42 3.64
N LYS A 12 15.52 3.23 3.03
CA LYS A 12 14.24 2.50 3.01
C LYS A 12 13.91 1.88 4.37
N PHE A 13 14.92 1.47 5.13
CA PHE A 13 14.71 1.01 6.49
C PHE A 13 14.18 2.14 7.38
N LEU A 14 14.74 3.35 7.27
CA LEU A 14 14.22 4.53 7.97
C LEU A 14 12.75 4.82 7.64
N TYR A 15 12.38 4.71 6.36
CA TYR A 15 10.99 4.87 5.93
C TYR A 15 10.06 3.87 6.62
N LEU A 16 10.47 2.59 6.71
CA LEU A 16 9.69 1.55 7.39
C LEU A 16 9.57 1.80 8.91
N ILE A 17 10.62 2.33 9.55
CA ILE A 17 10.56 2.70 10.97
C ILE A 17 9.55 3.83 11.22
N ILE A 18 9.53 4.86 10.35
CA ILE A 18 8.57 5.97 10.46
C ILE A 18 7.13 5.48 10.27
N GLN A 19 6.92 4.43 9.48
CA GLN A 19 5.60 3.81 9.29
C GLN A 19 5.24 2.78 10.37
N SER A 20 6.17 2.44 11.25
CA SER A 20 5.90 1.48 12.30
C SER A 20 4.82 1.99 13.25
N LYS A 21 3.98 1.08 13.74
CA LYS A 21 2.91 1.39 14.70
C LYS A 21 3.43 2.11 15.95
N ASN A 22 4.64 1.77 16.40
CA ASN A 22 5.26 2.37 17.57
C ASN A 22 5.61 3.84 17.34
N PHE A 23 6.14 4.17 16.16
CA PHE A 23 6.44 5.55 15.78
C PHE A 23 5.15 6.37 15.63
N LEU A 24 4.14 5.83 14.95
CA LEU A 24 2.85 6.48 14.77
C LEU A 24 2.13 6.70 16.10
N LYS A 25 2.11 5.70 16.99
CA LYS A 25 1.51 5.82 18.32
C LYS A 25 2.20 6.89 19.16
N LEU A 26 3.53 6.99 19.09
CA LEU A 26 4.24 8.09 19.75
C LEU A 26 3.80 9.43 19.18
N ALA A 27 3.77 9.56 17.86
CA ALA A 27 3.37 10.80 17.19
C ALA A 27 1.97 11.22 17.64
N GLU A 28 0.99 10.31 17.56
CA GLU A 28 -0.40 10.52 17.95
C GLU A 28 -0.55 10.87 19.44
N SER A 29 0.16 10.19 20.34
CA SER A 29 0.09 10.45 21.78
C SER A 29 0.64 11.81 22.20
N LYS A 30 1.43 12.45 21.33
CA LYS A 30 2.09 13.74 21.57
C LYS A 30 1.62 14.80 20.58
N VAL A 31 0.43 14.59 20.01
CA VAL A 31 -0.29 15.56 19.22
C VAL A 31 -0.81 16.68 20.12
N PHE A 32 -0.58 17.92 19.71
CA PHE A 32 -1.17 19.11 20.30
C PHE A 32 -2.15 19.76 19.32
N GLY A 33 -3.28 20.28 19.84
CA GLY A 33 -4.32 20.97 19.06
C GLY A 33 -5.48 20.06 18.64
N THR A 34 -6.71 20.50 18.88
CA THR A 34 -7.95 19.74 18.65
C THR A 34 -8.43 19.80 17.19
N LYS A 35 -8.25 20.94 16.51
CA LYS A 35 -8.69 21.15 15.12
C LYS A 35 -7.60 20.93 14.07
N MET A 36 -6.33 21.03 14.46
CA MET A 36 -5.18 20.82 13.56
C MET A 36 -4.08 20.12 14.36
N PRO A 37 -4.13 18.78 14.47
CA PRO A 37 -3.20 18.01 15.28
C PRO A 37 -1.76 18.19 14.75
N ARG A 38 -0.87 18.72 15.59
CA ARG A 38 0.56 18.89 15.26
C ARG A 38 1.41 18.14 16.26
N THR A 39 2.44 17.46 15.78
CA THR A 39 3.46 16.82 16.62
C THR A 39 4.73 17.66 16.59
N SER A 40 5.39 17.83 17.73
CA SER A 40 6.69 18.51 17.80
C SER A 40 7.79 17.67 17.16
N TRP A 41 8.61 18.29 16.31
CA TRP A 41 9.80 17.66 15.72
C TRP A 41 10.80 17.19 16.75
N GLU A 42 10.89 17.86 17.90
CA GLU A 42 11.81 17.47 18.98
C GLU A 42 11.45 16.10 19.55
N ILE A 43 10.16 15.82 19.67
CA ILE A 43 9.66 14.53 20.18
C ILE A 43 9.97 13.42 19.18
N LEU A 44 9.71 13.67 17.89
CA LEU A 44 9.96 12.70 16.83
C LEU A 44 11.46 12.42 16.65
N LYS A 45 12.31 13.45 16.78
CA LYS A 45 13.76 13.33 16.68
C LYS A 45 14.37 12.49 17.81
N ASN A 46 13.75 12.51 18.99
CA ASN A 46 14.20 11.78 20.17
C ASN A 46 13.64 10.35 20.25
N TYR A 47 12.90 9.89 19.23
CA TYR A 47 12.42 8.52 19.16
C TYR A 47 13.59 7.53 19.10
N LYS A 48 13.60 6.56 20.01
CA LYS A 48 14.59 5.49 20.05
C LYS A 48 14.04 4.26 19.34
N PHE A 49 14.86 3.67 18.48
CA PHE A 49 14.56 2.42 17.79
C PHE A 49 15.81 1.55 17.72
N LEU A 50 15.62 0.26 17.47
CA LEU A 50 16.71 -0.68 17.28
C LEU A 50 17.35 -0.45 15.92
N LEU A 51 18.67 -0.24 15.90
CA LEU A 51 19.44 -0.03 14.69
C LEU A 51 20.31 -1.27 14.41
N PRO A 52 19.83 -2.23 13.61
CA PRO A 52 20.62 -3.40 13.25
C PRO A 52 21.77 -3.02 12.28
N PRO A 53 22.72 -3.92 12.00
CA PRO A 53 23.77 -3.70 11.01
C PRO A 53 23.21 -3.42 9.60
N LEU A 54 23.97 -2.69 8.77
CA LEU A 54 23.54 -2.30 7.42
C LEU A 54 23.02 -3.46 6.53
N PRO A 55 23.67 -4.64 6.48
CA PRO A 55 23.18 -5.76 5.68
C PRO A 55 21.79 -6.24 6.12
N GLU A 56 21.54 -6.26 7.43
CA GLU A 56 20.25 -6.67 7.98
C GLU A 56 19.17 -5.62 7.70
N GLN A 57 19.50 -4.32 7.83
CA GLN A 57 18.59 -3.23 7.45
C GLN A 57 18.15 -3.34 5.98
N GLN A 58 19.08 -3.66 5.08
CA GLN A 58 18.80 -3.84 3.65
C GLN A 58 17.89 -5.06 3.42
N CYS A 59 18.19 -6.19 4.05
CA CYS A 59 17.40 -7.41 3.95
C CYS A 59 15.95 -7.18 4.41
N ILE A 60 15.77 -6.63 5.61
CA ILE A 60 14.45 -6.28 6.16
C ILE A 60 13.70 -5.37 5.19
N ALA A 61 14.36 -4.30 4.73
CA ALA A 61 13.73 -3.35 3.84
C ALA A 61 13.36 -3.94 2.48
N GLN A 62 14.18 -4.82 1.92
CA GLN A 62 13.90 -5.52 0.67
C GLN A 62 12.67 -6.41 0.79
N ILE A 63 12.61 -7.25 1.82
CA ILE A 63 11.49 -8.19 2.06
C ILE A 63 10.18 -7.41 2.21
N LEU A 64 10.16 -6.40 3.08
CA LEU A 64 8.93 -5.62 3.33
C LEU A 64 8.50 -4.83 2.09
N THR A 65 9.45 -4.21 1.37
CA THR A 65 9.14 -3.50 0.11
C THR A 65 8.56 -4.47 -0.94
N GLN A 66 9.04 -5.71 -0.99
CA GLN A 66 8.54 -6.69 -1.95
C GLN A 66 7.10 -7.10 -1.62
N ILE A 67 6.76 -7.23 -0.34
CA ILE A 67 5.39 -7.49 0.10
C ILE A 67 4.47 -6.34 -0.29
N ASP A 68 4.87 -5.09 -0.05
CA ASP A 68 4.07 -3.91 -0.43
C ASP A 68 3.81 -3.85 -1.93
N LYS A 69 4.83 -4.13 -2.75
CA LYS A 69 4.68 -4.20 -4.21
C LYS A 69 3.69 -5.27 -4.65
N THR A 70 3.72 -6.44 -4.00
CA THR A 70 2.77 -7.51 -4.30
C THR A 70 1.35 -7.07 -3.94
N ILE A 71 1.14 -6.45 -2.77
CA ILE A 71 -0.16 -5.92 -2.36
C ILE A 71 -0.68 -4.88 -3.36
N GLU A 72 0.18 -3.94 -3.77
CA GLU A 72 -0.19 -2.90 -4.75
C GLU A 72 -0.59 -3.51 -6.10
N LYS A 73 0.13 -4.52 -6.56
CA LYS A 73 -0.17 -5.24 -7.80
C LYS A 73 -1.54 -5.91 -7.74
N GLU A 74 -1.83 -6.62 -6.65
CA GLU A 74 -3.12 -7.31 -6.46
C GLU A 74 -4.28 -6.32 -6.33
N GLN A 75 -4.08 -5.19 -5.65
CA GLN A 75 -5.08 -4.13 -5.56
C GLN A 75 -5.41 -3.54 -6.94
N LYS A 76 -4.38 -3.21 -7.74
CA LYS A 76 -4.56 -2.75 -9.12
C LYS A 76 -5.28 -3.76 -9.99
N TYR A 77 -4.95 -5.05 -9.85
CA TYR A 77 -5.62 -6.11 -10.58
C TYR A 77 -7.11 -6.23 -10.19
N LYS A 78 -7.41 -6.18 -8.89
CA LYS A 78 -8.79 -6.17 -8.37
C LYS A 78 -9.58 -4.97 -8.89
N GLU A 79 -8.99 -3.78 -8.92
CA GLU A 79 -9.64 -2.59 -9.48
C GLU A 79 -9.92 -2.74 -10.97
N LYS A 80 -8.98 -3.30 -11.74
CA LYS A 80 -9.18 -3.59 -13.16
C LYS A 80 -10.36 -4.54 -13.37
N LEU A 81 -10.44 -5.62 -12.60
CA LEU A 81 -11.56 -6.57 -12.67
C LEU A 81 -12.90 -5.93 -12.31
N LYS A 82 -12.93 -5.06 -11.29
CA LYS A 82 -14.14 -4.32 -10.94
C LYS A 82 -14.62 -3.42 -12.08
N ARG A 83 -13.71 -2.67 -12.71
CA ARG A 83 -14.04 -1.82 -13.86
C ARG A 83 -14.53 -2.64 -15.05
N LEU A 84 -13.86 -3.75 -15.34
CA LEU A 84 -14.28 -4.66 -16.41
C LEU A 84 -15.68 -5.22 -16.15
N LYS A 85 -15.94 -5.71 -14.93
CA LYS A 85 -17.27 -6.19 -14.54
C LYS A 85 -18.33 -5.12 -14.74
N GLN A 86 -18.05 -3.89 -14.32
CA GLN A 86 -19.00 -2.78 -14.45
C GLN A 86 -19.29 -2.43 -15.91
N SER A 87 -18.26 -2.34 -16.76
CA SER A 87 -18.41 -2.09 -18.19
C SER A 87 -19.20 -3.20 -18.88
N LEU A 88 -18.85 -4.47 -18.63
CA LEU A 88 -19.55 -5.60 -19.22
C LEU A 88 -21.01 -5.64 -18.78
N MET A 89 -21.29 -5.36 -17.51
CA MET A 89 -22.66 -5.29 -17.01
C MET A 89 -23.46 -4.19 -17.71
N GLU A 90 -22.86 -3.01 -17.94
CA GLU A 90 -23.49 -1.96 -18.71
C GLU A 90 -23.77 -2.41 -20.15
N ASP A 91 -22.77 -2.97 -20.84
CA ASP A 91 -22.90 -3.38 -22.24
C ASP A 91 -23.95 -4.48 -22.44
N LEU A 92 -24.05 -5.41 -21.49
CA LEU A 92 -25.03 -6.50 -21.51
C LEU A 92 -26.45 -6.02 -21.16
N LEU A 93 -26.61 -5.22 -20.10
CA LEU A 93 -27.93 -4.75 -19.65
C LEU A 93 -28.54 -3.70 -20.57
N THR A 94 -27.71 -2.86 -21.19
CA THR A 94 -28.17 -1.89 -22.20
C THR A 94 -28.37 -2.53 -23.57
N GLY A 95 -27.94 -3.79 -23.75
CA GLY A 95 -28.07 -4.52 -25.01
C GLY A 95 -27.16 -4.01 -26.12
N LYS A 96 -26.12 -3.21 -25.79
CA LYS A 96 -25.02 -2.85 -26.70
C LYS A 96 -24.32 -4.11 -27.22
N ILE A 97 -24.16 -5.12 -26.36
CA ILE A 97 -23.68 -6.46 -26.73
C ILE A 97 -24.81 -7.47 -26.48
N ARG A 98 -25.18 -8.24 -27.51
CA ARG A 98 -26.21 -9.27 -27.44
C ARG A 98 -25.57 -10.65 -27.35
N VAL A 99 -25.89 -11.41 -26.31
CA VAL A 99 -25.31 -12.74 -26.07
C VAL A 99 -26.14 -13.90 -26.65
N ASN A 100 -27.30 -13.62 -27.26
CA ASN A 100 -28.22 -14.66 -27.73
C ASN A 100 -27.60 -15.65 -28.73
N HIS A 101 -26.64 -15.22 -29.55
CA HIS A 101 -25.95 -16.10 -30.50
C HIS A 101 -24.92 -17.01 -29.81
N LEU A 102 -24.25 -16.52 -28.75
CA LEU A 102 -23.30 -17.29 -27.94
C LEU A 102 -23.98 -18.36 -27.08
N ILE A 103 -25.25 -18.16 -26.72
CA ILE A 103 -26.03 -19.15 -25.95
C ILE A 103 -26.46 -20.32 -26.84
N LYS A 104 -26.68 -20.11 -28.15
CA LYS A 104 -27.09 -21.18 -29.07
C LYS A 104 -25.96 -22.16 -29.38
N GLU A 105 -24.74 -21.68 -29.57
CA GLU A 105 -23.56 -22.53 -29.85
C GLU A 105 -23.21 -23.44 -28.66
N GLY A 106 -23.40 -23.01 -27.41
CA GLY A 106 -23.10 -23.82 -26.23
C GLY A 106 -24.14 -24.90 -25.87
N VAL A 107 -25.28 -24.95 -26.55
CA VAL A 107 -26.36 -25.93 -26.31
C VAL A 107 -26.35 -27.04 -27.38
N GLU A 108 -25.67 -26.84 -28.51
CA GLU A 108 -25.54 -27.86 -29.56
C GLU A 108 -24.35 -28.82 -29.34
N ASP A 109 -23.45 -28.51 -28.40
CA ASP A 109 -22.30 -29.35 -28.01
C ASP A 109 -22.54 -30.23 -26.75
N VAL A 110 -23.79 -30.46 -26.34
CA VAL A 110 -24.19 -31.42 -25.28
C VAL A 110 -25.26 -32.36 -25.80
#